data_AF-A0AAV4PQZ2-F1
#
_entry.id   AF-A0AAV4PQZ2-F1
#
_cell.length_a   1.000
_cell.length_b   1.000
_cell.length_c   1.000
_cell.angle_alpha   90.00
_cell.angle_beta   90.00
_cell.angle_gamma   90.00
#
_symmetry.space_group_name_H-M   'P 1'
#
loop_
_entity.id
_entity.type
_entity.pdbx_description
1 polymer ?
#
loop_
_entity_poly.entity_id
_entity_poly.type
_entity_poly.pdbx_seq_one_letter_code
_entity_poly.pdbx_strand_id
1 'polypeptide(L)'
;MAPAELKKYRNKQRKARKRAEVEKEKQTAAQEKREQHIKSRQQQDGEADGVKEEELVPEKLAKTEDSLGQAIRFLRPLQNLASERIETHLLAFEIYIRKDKLLLMLQSIKRAWLIDPNHPKLHSNLIRFCNIVSSRKEIPAPVKTVLEQEMERFYKQKSAHELNEEFLAQFSNSMPHLLQGARMKYCLDKQSQEKAISYVTNFNNQIKGVTIQNCIEVLEAMRNGDLGSCDKEMASFLTKCQELFPYATVFRQAHENNVGPTTNSVANHVDSLPKEE
;
A
#
# COMPACT_ATOMS: atom_id res chain seq x y z
N MET A 1 -39.10 -81.71 1.50
CA MET A 1 -38.38 -81.03 0.39
C MET A 1 -37.37 -82.00 -0.21
N ALA A 2 -37.35 -82.12 -1.54
CA ALA A 2 -36.39 -82.98 -2.24
C ALA A 2 -34.94 -82.62 -1.90
N PRO A 3 -34.00 -83.59 -1.81
CA PRO A 3 -32.62 -83.35 -1.36
C PRO A 3 -31.84 -82.29 -2.18
N ALA A 4 -32.22 -82.06 -3.43
CA ALA A 4 -31.65 -81.02 -4.30
C ALA A 4 -32.08 -79.58 -3.93
N GLU A 5 -33.31 -79.40 -3.44
CA GLU A 5 -33.88 -78.11 -3.00
C GLU A 5 -33.21 -77.65 -1.70
N LEU A 6 -32.93 -78.59 -0.79
CA LEU A 6 -32.29 -78.32 0.50
C LEU A 6 -30.84 -77.80 0.34
N LYS A 7 -30.10 -78.32 -0.65
CA LYS A 7 -28.73 -77.89 -0.97
C LYS A 7 -28.71 -76.49 -1.60
N LYS A 8 -29.67 -76.17 -2.47
CA LYS A 8 -29.83 -74.81 -3.04
C LYS A 8 -30.19 -73.79 -1.96
N TYR A 9 -31.08 -74.14 -1.03
CA TYR A 9 -31.47 -73.25 0.07
C TYR A 9 -30.29 -72.97 1.03
N ARG A 10 -29.51 -73.98 1.41
CA ARG A 10 -28.31 -73.81 2.24
C ARG A 10 -27.23 -72.96 1.58
N ASN A 11 -27.01 -73.13 0.27
CA ASN A 11 -26.06 -72.28 -0.48
C ASN A 11 -26.55 -70.82 -0.60
N LYS A 12 -27.86 -70.60 -0.75
CA LYS A 12 -28.47 -69.26 -0.77
C LYS A 12 -28.34 -68.56 0.59
N GLN A 13 -28.59 -69.27 1.70
CA GLN A 13 -28.38 -68.73 3.05
C GLN A 13 -26.90 -68.42 3.33
N ARG A 14 -25.97 -69.28 2.93
CA ARG A 14 -24.53 -69.05 3.15
C ARG A 14 -24.01 -67.83 2.38
N LYS A 15 -24.48 -67.62 1.15
CA LYS A 15 -24.15 -66.44 0.35
C LYS A 15 -24.77 -65.15 0.92
N ALA A 16 -25.99 -65.23 1.47
CA ALA A 16 -26.63 -64.09 2.12
C ALA A 16 -25.91 -63.69 3.43
N ARG A 17 -25.54 -64.67 4.27
CA ARG A 17 -24.77 -64.41 5.51
C ARG A 17 -23.41 -63.79 5.24
N LYS A 18 -22.66 -64.33 4.26
CA LYS A 18 -21.34 -63.80 3.91
C LYS A 18 -21.40 -62.37 3.34
N ARG A 19 -22.49 -62.02 2.63
CA ARG A 19 -22.71 -60.64 2.18
C ARG A 19 -23.06 -59.70 3.34
N ALA A 20 -23.89 -60.15 4.28
CA ALA A 20 -24.26 -59.37 5.46
C ALA A 20 -23.06 -59.13 6.41
N GLU A 21 -22.15 -60.10 6.56
CA GLU A 21 -20.93 -59.93 7.36
C GLU A 21 -19.97 -58.91 6.75
N VAL A 22 -19.71 -59.00 5.44
CA VAL A 22 -18.83 -58.05 4.73
C VAL A 22 -19.40 -56.63 4.74
N GLU A 23 -20.72 -56.48 4.68
CA GLU A 23 -21.37 -55.17 4.74
C GLU A 23 -21.34 -54.57 6.15
N LYS A 24 -21.49 -55.41 7.19
CA LYS A 24 -21.29 -54.98 8.58
C LYS A 24 -19.84 -54.57 8.87
N GLU A 25 -18.85 -55.34 8.42
CA GLU A 25 -17.43 -54.98 8.58
C GLU A 25 -17.05 -53.68 7.85
N LYS A 26 -17.64 -53.42 6.67
CA LYS A 26 -17.43 -52.14 5.97
C LYS A 26 -18.05 -50.96 6.71
N GLN A 27 -19.21 -51.16 7.35
CA GLN A 27 -19.86 -50.11 8.14
C GLN A 27 -19.10 -49.81 9.43
N THR A 28 -18.62 -50.83 10.15
CA THR A 28 -17.82 -50.64 11.36
C THR A 28 -16.48 -49.97 11.04
N ALA A 29 -15.79 -50.39 9.98
CA ALA A 29 -14.54 -49.75 9.57
C ALA A 29 -14.73 -48.29 9.11
N ALA A 30 -15.86 -47.95 8.49
CA ALA A 30 -16.19 -46.57 8.11
C ALA A 30 -16.53 -45.71 9.34
N GLN A 31 -17.17 -46.29 10.35
CA GLN A 31 -17.53 -45.61 11.59
C GLN A 31 -16.30 -45.39 12.47
N GLU A 32 -15.41 -46.38 12.60
CA GLU A 32 -14.13 -46.24 13.31
C GLU A 32 -13.24 -45.17 12.66
N LYS A 33 -13.18 -45.10 11.32
CA LYS A 33 -12.45 -44.03 10.62
C LYS A 33 -13.06 -42.65 10.86
N ARG A 34 -14.40 -42.53 10.92
CA ARG A 34 -15.07 -41.27 11.25
C ARG A 34 -14.82 -40.87 12.71
N GLU A 35 -14.89 -41.81 13.64
CA GLU A 35 -14.62 -41.54 15.06
C GLU A 35 -13.15 -41.17 15.31
N GLN A 36 -12.21 -41.81 14.62
CA GLN A 36 -10.79 -41.41 14.65
C GLN A 36 -10.59 -40.00 14.08
N HIS A 37 -11.26 -39.65 12.98
CA HIS A 37 -11.15 -38.31 12.37
C HIS A 37 -11.85 -37.21 13.20
N ILE A 38 -12.88 -37.55 13.98
CA ILE A 38 -13.53 -36.63 14.92
C ILE A 38 -12.64 -36.45 16.17
N LYS A 39 -12.08 -37.54 16.72
CA LYS A 39 -11.15 -37.48 17.86
C LYS A 39 -9.87 -36.71 17.52
N SER A 40 -9.29 -36.90 16.34
CA SER A 40 -8.10 -36.15 15.91
C SER A 40 -8.39 -34.66 15.72
N ARG A 41 -9.62 -34.31 15.30
CA ARG A 41 -10.05 -32.91 15.14
C ARG A 41 -10.35 -32.25 16.48
N GLN A 42 -10.91 -32.97 17.45
CA GLN A 42 -11.14 -32.47 18.82
C GLN A 42 -9.85 -32.34 19.63
N GLN A 43 -8.84 -33.19 19.41
CA GLN A 43 -7.52 -33.04 20.06
C GLN A 43 -6.71 -31.86 19.50
N GLN A 44 -6.96 -31.41 18.27
CA GLN A 44 -6.38 -30.17 17.74
C GLN A 44 -7.07 -28.90 18.25
N ASP A 45 -8.30 -29.01 18.78
CA ASP A 45 -9.12 -27.86 19.19
C ASP A 45 -8.98 -27.52 20.68
N GLY A 46 -8.23 -28.33 21.45
CA GLY A 46 -8.17 -28.25 22.92
C GLY A 46 -6.91 -27.60 23.51
N GLU A 47 -5.78 -27.60 22.81
CA GLU A 47 -4.48 -27.16 23.36
C GLU A 47 -3.53 -26.67 22.25
N ALA A 48 -3.88 -25.59 21.55
CA ALA A 48 -2.94 -24.70 20.83
C ALA A 48 -3.66 -23.50 20.18
N ASP A 49 -4.60 -22.84 20.86
CA ASP A 49 -5.17 -21.56 20.37
C ASP A 49 -4.33 -20.34 20.83
N GLY A 50 -3.01 -20.52 20.86
CA GLY A 50 -2.10 -19.43 20.61
C GLY A 50 -1.68 -19.57 19.16
N VAL A 51 -2.07 -18.63 18.29
CA VAL A 51 -1.41 -18.42 17.00
C VAL A 51 0.08 -18.62 17.26
N LYS A 52 0.69 -19.69 16.69
CA LYS A 52 2.14 -19.85 16.77
C LYS A 52 2.70 -18.50 16.35
N GLU A 53 3.30 -17.79 17.30
CA GLU A 53 3.88 -16.49 17.01
C GLU A 53 4.92 -16.74 15.93
N GLU A 54 4.53 -16.42 14.70
CA GLU A 54 5.39 -16.58 13.55
C GLU A 54 6.52 -15.60 13.81
N GLU A 55 7.69 -16.14 14.11
CA GLU A 55 8.83 -15.35 14.55
C GLU A 55 9.01 -14.17 13.59
N LEU A 56 8.97 -12.96 14.14
CA LEU A 56 9.01 -11.71 13.38
C LEU A 56 10.42 -11.50 12.81
N VAL A 57 10.76 -12.25 11.78
CA VAL A 57 12.04 -12.15 11.08
C VAL A 57 11.98 -10.97 10.12
N PRO A 58 12.79 -9.92 10.30
CA PRO A 58 12.73 -8.70 9.48
C PRO A 58 12.84 -8.98 7.98
N GLU A 59 13.70 -9.93 7.58
CA GLU A 59 13.86 -10.30 6.17
C GLU A 59 12.62 -10.95 5.57
N LYS A 60 11.91 -11.80 6.34
CA LYS A 60 10.65 -12.42 5.88
C LYS A 60 9.56 -11.38 5.72
N LEU A 61 9.45 -10.45 6.68
CA LEU A 61 8.49 -9.35 6.63
C LEU A 61 8.75 -8.45 5.41
N ALA A 62 10.01 -8.07 5.18
CA ALA A 62 10.40 -7.22 4.06
C ALA A 62 10.20 -7.87 2.68
N LYS A 63 10.34 -9.20 2.58
CA LYS A 63 10.23 -9.97 1.32
C LYS A 63 8.88 -10.70 1.19
N THR A 64 7.81 -10.15 1.74
CA THR A 64 6.47 -10.74 1.63
C THR A 64 5.98 -10.73 0.17
N GLU A 65 5.42 -11.86 -0.29
CA GLU A 65 4.91 -12.01 -1.66
C GLU A 65 3.70 -11.10 -1.97
N ASP A 66 2.75 -10.93 -1.05
CA ASP A 66 1.58 -10.04 -1.20
C ASP A 66 1.69 -8.78 -0.32
N SER A 67 2.67 -7.93 -0.64
CA SER A 67 2.91 -6.66 0.08
C SER A 67 1.68 -5.74 0.12
N LEU A 68 0.91 -5.65 -0.98
CA LEU A 68 -0.32 -4.85 -1.04
C LEU A 68 -1.47 -5.47 -0.23
N GLY A 69 -1.57 -6.78 -0.16
CA GLY A 69 -2.51 -7.46 0.73
C GLY A 69 -2.20 -7.21 2.21
N GLN A 70 -0.92 -7.25 2.59
CA GLN A 70 -0.50 -6.87 3.93
C GLN A 70 -0.83 -5.40 4.24
N ALA A 71 -0.56 -4.48 3.31
CA ALA A 71 -0.93 -3.07 3.47
C ALA A 71 -2.45 -2.88 3.72
N ILE A 72 -3.30 -3.67 3.05
CA ILE A 72 -4.76 -3.65 3.27
C ILE A 72 -5.13 -4.11 4.69
N ARG A 73 -4.39 -5.08 5.26
CA ARG A 73 -4.65 -5.52 6.65
C ARG A 73 -4.44 -4.38 7.66
N PHE A 74 -3.46 -3.52 7.43
CA PHE A 74 -3.26 -2.29 8.23
C PHE A 74 -4.24 -1.18 7.87
N LEU A 75 -4.65 -1.08 6.60
CA LEU A 75 -5.62 -0.07 6.16
C LEU A 75 -7.01 -0.30 6.76
N ARG A 76 -7.47 -1.55 6.89
CA ARG A 76 -8.84 -1.86 7.36
C ARG A 76 -9.16 -1.29 8.74
N PRO A 77 -8.33 -1.48 9.78
CA PRO A 77 -8.54 -0.82 11.07
C PRO A 77 -8.64 0.70 10.95
N LEU A 78 -7.79 1.33 10.15
CA LEU A 78 -7.84 2.79 9.93
C LEU A 78 -9.16 3.21 9.28
N GLN A 79 -9.64 2.47 8.28
CA GLN A 79 -10.93 2.75 7.64
C GLN A 79 -12.13 2.58 8.58
N ASN A 80 -12.02 1.69 9.57
CA ASN A 80 -13.10 1.41 10.52
C ASN A 80 -13.08 2.38 11.71
N LEU A 81 -11.90 2.78 12.18
CA LEU A 81 -11.72 3.47 13.46
C LEU A 81 -11.20 4.90 13.32
N ALA A 82 -10.61 5.26 12.18
CA ALA A 82 -10.02 6.56 11.89
C ALA A 82 -10.52 7.08 10.51
N SER A 83 -11.80 6.90 10.25
CA SER A 83 -12.46 7.24 8.98
C SER A 83 -12.59 8.74 8.74
N GLU A 84 -12.40 9.55 9.77
CA GLU A 84 -12.42 11.00 9.77
C GLU A 84 -11.04 11.63 9.47
N ARG A 85 -9.98 10.81 9.42
CA ARG A 85 -8.63 11.24 9.02
C ARG A 85 -8.49 11.16 7.51
N ILE A 86 -8.09 12.26 6.87
CA ILE A 86 -7.95 12.29 5.42
C ILE A 86 -6.84 11.34 4.93
N GLU A 87 -5.77 11.22 5.71
CA GLU A 87 -4.62 10.36 5.42
C GLU A 87 -5.04 8.89 5.24
N THR A 88 -6.02 8.42 6.00
CA THR A 88 -6.60 7.07 5.86
C THR A 88 -7.06 6.82 4.42
N HIS A 89 -7.77 7.80 3.83
CA HIS A 89 -8.33 7.65 2.49
C HIS A 89 -7.31 7.96 1.39
N LEU A 90 -6.35 8.85 1.64
CA LEU A 90 -5.23 9.08 0.72
C LEU A 90 -4.36 7.82 0.58
N LEU A 91 -4.06 7.14 1.71
CA LEU A 91 -3.34 5.86 1.71
C LEU A 91 -4.16 4.76 1.04
N ALA A 92 -5.48 4.71 1.30
CA ALA A 92 -6.38 3.78 0.62
C ALA A 92 -6.30 3.93 -0.90
N PHE A 93 -6.33 5.16 -1.40
CA PHE A 93 -6.20 5.43 -2.83
C PHE A 93 -4.86 4.90 -3.38
N GLU A 94 -3.74 5.16 -2.72
CA GLU A 94 -2.41 4.70 -3.15
C GLU A 94 -2.26 3.17 -3.19
N ILE A 95 -2.97 2.46 -2.30
CA ILE A 95 -3.02 0.99 -2.32
C ILE A 95 -3.91 0.52 -3.48
N TYR A 96 -5.10 1.11 -3.65
CA TYR A 96 -6.07 0.66 -4.63
C TYR A 96 -5.72 1.02 -6.08
N ILE A 97 -4.96 2.09 -6.31
CA ILE A 97 -4.37 2.38 -7.62
C ILE A 97 -3.37 1.29 -8.03
N ARG A 98 -2.53 0.81 -7.10
CA ARG A 98 -1.56 -0.28 -7.36
C ARG A 98 -2.23 -1.65 -7.51
N LYS A 99 -3.35 -1.90 -6.82
CA LYS A 99 -4.17 -3.12 -6.99
C LYS A 99 -5.19 -3.03 -8.12
N ASP A 100 -5.20 -1.94 -8.88
CA ASP A 100 -6.11 -1.68 -10.00
C ASP A 100 -7.61 -1.83 -9.65
N LYS A 101 -8.03 -1.28 -8.50
CA LYS A 101 -9.43 -1.37 -8.01
C LYS A 101 -10.19 -0.05 -8.19
N LEU A 102 -10.74 0.16 -9.39
CA LEU A 102 -11.31 1.45 -9.84
C LEU A 102 -12.39 2.03 -8.91
N LEU A 103 -13.36 1.23 -8.47
CA LEU A 103 -14.43 1.70 -7.57
C LEU A 103 -13.92 2.00 -6.15
N LEU A 104 -12.88 1.30 -5.68
CA LEU A 104 -12.28 1.56 -4.37
C LEU A 104 -11.41 2.81 -4.39
N MET A 105 -10.75 3.10 -5.52
CA MET A 105 -10.11 4.40 -5.76
C MET A 105 -11.14 5.54 -5.67
N LEU A 106 -12.26 5.43 -6.40
CA LEU A 106 -13.35 6.41 -6.35
C LEU A 106 -13.90 6.58 -4.93
N GLN A 107 -14.17 5.47 -4.23
CA GLN A 107 -14.65 5.50 -2.85
C GLN A 107 -13.67 6.26 -1.93
N SER A 108 -12.36 6.03 -2.10
CA SER A 108 -11.32 6.69 -1.32
C SER A 108 -11.30 8.20 -1.58
N ILE A 109 -11.41 8.61 -2.85
CA ILE A 109 -11.54 10.03 -3.23
C ILE A 109 -12.80 10.65 -2.61
N LYS A 110 -13.96 10.00 -2.75
CA LYS A 110 -15.23 10.50 -2.19
C LYS A 110 -15.13 10.75 -0.69
N ARG A 111 -14.54 9.81 0.06
CA ARG A 111 -14.38 9.93 1.51
C ARG A 111 -13.39 11.02 1.90
N ALA A 112 -12.25 11.11 1.21
CA ALA A 112 -11.27 12.19 1.42
C ALA A 112 -11.88 13.57 1.13
N TRP A 113 -12.67 13.68 0.06
CA TRP A 113 -13.35 14.91 -0.33
C TRP A 113 -14.36 15.39 0.71
N LEU A 114 -15.07 14.47 1.38
CA LEU A 114 -15.99 14.85 2.46
C LEU A 114 -15.27 15.44 3.68
N ILE A 115 -13.97 15.19 3.84
CA ILE A 115 -13.16 15.68 4.95
C ILE A 115 -12.52 17.03 4.59
N ASP A 116 -11.75 17.06 3.51
CA ASP A 116 -11.10 18.28 3.01
C ASP A 116 -11.00 18.27 1.48
N PRO A 117 -11.94 18.94 0.77
CA PRO A 117 -11.92 19.06 -0.69
C PRO A 117 -10.68 19.75 -1.25
N ASN A 118 -10.04 20.61 -0.47
CA ASN A 118 -8.92 21.44 -0.93
C ASN A 118 -7.57 20.78 -0.63
N HIS A 119 -7.54 19.59 -0.03
CA HIS A 119 -6.30 18.96 0.39
C HIS A 119 -5.34 18.72 -0.80
N PRO A 120 -4.06 19.13 -0.71
CA PRO A 120 -3.12 19.03 -1.83
C PRO A 120 -3.01 17.63 -2.43
N LYS A 121 -2.80 16.62 -1.58
CA LYS A 121 -2.62 15.23 -2.04
C LYS A 121 -3.93 14.63 -2.60
N LEU A 122 -5.09 15.15 -2.18
CA LEU A 122 -6.37 14.73 -2.75
C LEU A 122 -6.46 15.16 -4.21
N HIS A 123 -6.05 16.39 -4.52
CA HIS A 123 -6.00 16.89 -5.90
C HIS A 123 -5.14 15.99 -6.80
N SER A 124 -3.95 15.58 -6.36
CA SER A 124 -3.13 14.65 -7.15
C SER A 124 -3.81 13.30 -7.37
N ASN A 125 -4.46 12.74 -6.35
CA ASN A 125 -5.20 11.48 -6.48
C ASN A 125 -6.36 11.62 -7.48
N LEU A 126 -7.05 12.75 -7.41
CA LEU A 126 -8.16 13.10 -8.28
C LEU A 126 -7.72 13.16 -9.75
N ILE A 127 -6.66 13.91 -10.06
CA ILE A 127 -6.11 14.04 -11.42
C ILE A 127 -5.60 12.70 -11.95
N ARG A 128 -4.87 11.93 -11.13
CA ARG A 128 -4.41 10.57 -11.51
C ARG A 128 -5.58 9.65 -11.82
N PHE A 129 -6.64 9.72 -11.02
CA PHE A 129 -7.85 8.92 -11.26
C PHE A 129 -8.53 9.30 -12.57
N CYS A 130 -8.66 10.59 -12.88
CA CYS A 130 -9.15 11.06 -14.18
C CYS A 130 -8.34 10.48 -15.32
N ASN A 131 -7.01 10.60 -15.26
CA ASN A 131 -6.13 10.09 -16.31
C ASN A 131 -6.31 8.58 -16.52
N ILE A 132 -6.43 7.80 -15.44
CA ILE A 132 -6.70 6.36 -15.50
C ILE A 132 -8.03 6.08 -16.19
N VAL A 133 -9.11 6.75 -15.77
CA VAL A 133 -10.45 6.54 -16.34
C VAL A 133 -10.47 6.91 -17.83
N SER A 134 -9.85 8.02 -18.21
CA SER A 134 -9.75 8.47 -19.61
C SER A 134 -8.89 7.55 -20.48
N SER A 135 -7.83 6.96 -19.93
CA SER A 135 -6.92 6.05 -20.66
C SER A 135 -7.47 4.62 -20.83
N ARG A 136 -8.48 4.23 -20.03
CA ARG A 136 -9.04 2.88 -20.04
C ARG A 136 -9.95 2.69 -21.25
N LYS A 137 -9.58 1.76 -22.12
CA LYS A 137 -10.35 1.41 -23.32
C LYS A 137 -11.65 0.66 -23.00
N GLU A 138 -11.60 -0.21 -21.99
CA GLU A 138 -12.73 -1.07 -21.61
C GLU A 138 -13.06 -0.88 -20.13
N ILE A 139 -14.25 -0.36 -19.88
CA ILE A 139 -14.86 -0.25 -18.55
C ILE A 139 -16.23 -0.91 -18.64
N PRO A 140 -16.56 -1.88 -17.76
CA PRO A 140 -17.88 -2.49 -17.74
C PRO A 140 -18.98 -1.42 -17.64
N ALA A 141 -20.06 -1.56 -18.43
CA ALA A 141 -21.11 -0.53 -18.51
C ALA A 141 -21.66 -0.08 -17.14
N PRO A 142 -21.96 -0.97 -16.16
CA PRO A 142 -22.42 -0.55 -14.85
C PRO A 142 -21.40 0.32 -14.10
N VAL A 143 -20.12 0.00 -14.24
CA VAL A 143 -19.03 0.78 -13.61
C VAL A 143 -18.90 2.13 -14.29
N LYS A 144 -19.00 2.18 -15.63
CA LYS A 144 -18.96 3.43 -16.39
C LYS A 144 -20.06 4.40 -15.98
N THR A 145 -21.30 3.91 -15.83
CA THR A 145 -22.43 4.73 -15.36
C THR A 145 -22.18 5.32 -13.97
N VAL A 146 -21.68 4.53 -13.02
CA VAL A 146 -21.34 5.01 -11.68
C VAL A 146 -20.24 6.07 -11.73
N LEU A 147 -19.21 5.86 -12.56
CA LEU A 147 -18.14 6.83 -12.74
C LEU A 147 -18.67 8.14 -13.30
N GLU A 148 -19.44 8.12 -14.38
CA GLU A 148 -19.99 9.33 -15.00
C GLU A 148 -20.81 10.15 -13.99
N GLN A 149 -21.70 9.51 -13.24
CA GLN A 149 -22.55 10.16 -12.25
C GLN A 149 -21.78 10.75 -11.06
N GLU A 150 -20.80 10.03 -10.53
CA GLU A 150 -20.06 10.45 -9.35
C GLU A 150 -18.95 11.45 -9.70
N MET A 151 -18.32 11.29 -10.87
CA MET A 151 -17.25 12.17 -11.34
C MET A 151 -17.78 13.55 -11.71
N GLU A 152 -19.00 13.66 -12.24
CA GLU A 152 -19.61 14.96 -12.57
C GLU A 152 -19.60 15.93 -11.38
N ARG A 153 -19.78 15.42 -10.16
CA ARG A 153 -19.76 16.19 -8.91
C ARG A 153 -18.41 16.83 -8.61
N PHE A 154 -17.32 16.21 -9.05
CA PHE A 154 -15.96 16.67 -8.79
C PHE A 154 -15.46 17.61 -9.88
N TYR A 155 -15.72 17.29 -11.16
CA TYR A 155 -15.04 17.96 -12.27
C TYR A 155 -15.89 18.92 -13.06
N LYS A 156 -17.22 18.87 -12.93
CA LYS A 156 -18.15 19.74 -13.68
C LYS A 156 -17.82 19.75 -15.19
N GLN A 157 -17.53 18.58 -15.76
CA GLN A 157 -17.15 18.36 -17.16
C GLN A 157 -15.81 18.97 -17.62
N LYS A 158 -14.92 19.35 -16.70
CA LYS A 158 -13.57 19.82 -17.03
C LYS A 158 -12.60 18.67 -17.25
N SER A 159 -11.63 18.88 -18.13
CA SER A 159 -10.50 17.98 -18.34
C SER A 159 -9.52 18.02 -17.17
N ALA A 160 -8.70 16.95 -17.03
CA ALA A 160 -7.63 16.89 -16.05
C ALA A 160 -6.65 18.08 -16.13
N HIS A 161 -6.40 18.58 -17.35
CA HIS A 161 -5.57 19.76 -17.56
C HIS A 161 -6.21 21.03 -17.00
N GLU A 162 -7.47 21.30 -17.33
CA GLU A 162 -8.19 22.49 -16.85
C GLU A 162 -8.31 22.51 -15.33
N LEU A 163 -8.63 21.37 -14.73
CA LEU A 163 -8.69 21.24 -13.27
C LEU A 163 -7.36 21.55 -12.60
N ASN A 164 -6.26 21.11 -13.20
CA ASN A 164 -4.95 21.36 -12.63
C ASN A 164 -4.50 22.81 -12.79
N GLU A 165 -4.81 23.47 -13.91
CA GLU A 165 -4.55 24.90 -14.08
C GLU A 165 -5.38 25.74 -13.10
N GLU A 166 -6.65 25.42 -12.90
CA GLU A 166 -7.52 26.10 -11.92
C GLU A 166 -7.00 25.92 -10.49
N PHE A 167 -6.60 24.71 -10.14
CA PHE A 167 -6.02 24.43 -8.82
C PHE A 167 -4.74 25.21 -8.57
N LEU A 168 -3.83 25.27 -9.56
CA LEU A 168 -2.60 26.05 -9.49
C LEU A 168 -2.87 27.57 -9.38
N ALA A 169 -3.90 28.07 -10.06
CA ALA A 169 -4.31 29.46 -9.96
C ALA A 169 -4.90 29.78 -8.58
N GLN A 170 -5.79 28.92 -8.08
CA GLN A 170 -6.48 29.08 -6.81
C GLN A 170 -5.51 29.02 -5.62
N PHE A 171 -4.53 28.11 -5.65
CA PHE A 171 -3.59 27.89 -4.55
C PHE A 171 -2.16 28.34 -4.87
N SER A 172 -2.05 29.42 -5.65
CA SER A 172 -0.78 30.00 -6.12
C SER A 172 0.17 30.47 -5.00
N ASN A 173 -0.32 30.59 -3.77
CA ASN A 173 0.46 31.01 -2.60
C ASN A 173 0.69 29.90 -1.57
N SER A 174 0.49 28.61 -1.92
CA SER A 174 0.69 27.50 -0.97
C SER A 174 1.64 26.46 -1.52
N MET A 175 2.80 26.29 -0.89
CA MET A 175 3.85 25.37 -1.34
C MET A 175 3.36 23.91 -1.48
N PRO A 176 2.62 23.32 -0.52
CA PRO A 176 2.05 21.97 -0.69
C PRO A 176 1.15 21.82 -1.91
N HIS A 177 0.30 22.83 -2.19
CA HIS A 177 -0.60 22.81 -3.34
C HIS A 177 0.19 22.99 -4.64
N LEU A 178 1.12 23.94 -4.69
CA LEU A 178 2.00 24.15 -5.83
C LEU A 178 2.79 22.87 -6.17
N LEU A 179 3.30 22.15 -5.18
CA LEU A 179 3.99 20.88 -5.39
C LEU A 179 3.07 19.83 -6.04
N GLN A 180 1.87 19.63 -5.50
CA GLN A 180 0.93 18.64 -6.05
C GLN A 180 0.43 19.03 -7.44
N GLY A 181 0.18 20.32 -7.68
CA GLY A 181 -0.19 20.84 -9.00
C GLY A 181 0.95 20.72 -10.02
N ALA A 182 2.19 20.96 -9.61
CA ALA A 182 3.39 20.78 -10.44
C ALA A 182 3.58 19.31 -10.85
N ARG A 183 3.49 18.37 -9.89
CA ARG A 183 3.52 16.93 -10.15
C ARG A 183 2.47 16.53 -11.19
N MET A 184 1.24 17.00 -11.02
CA MET A 184 0.15 16.68 -11.94
C MET A 184 0.35 17.33 -13.31
N LYS A 185 0.94 18.52 -13.37
CA LYS A 185 1.26 19.19 -14.63
C LYS A 185 2.23 18.35 -15.46
N TYR A 186 3.34 17.91 -14.85
CA TYR A 186 4.31 17.04 -15.50
C TYR A 186 3.74 15.64 -15.83
N CYS A 187 2.92 15.08 -14.95
CA CYS A 187 2.27 13.79 -15.16
C CYS A 187 1.32 13.80 -16.37
N LEU A 188 0.59 14.90 -16.60
CA LEU A 188 -0.34 15.04 -17.70
C LEU A 188 0.37 15.42 -19.01
N ASP A 189 1.39 16.28 -18.94
CA ASP A 189 2.19 16.70 -20.08
C ASP A 189 3.67 16.82 -19.72
N LYS A 190 4.46 15.87 -20.21
CA LYS A 190 5.92 15.83 -20.01
C LYS A 190 6.65 17.02 -20.64
N GLN A 191 6.08 17.65 -21.67
CA GLN A 191 6.69 18.83 -22.31
C GLN A 191 6.59 20.07 -21.40
N SER A 192 5.67 20.07 -20.45
CA SER A 192 5.47 21.17 -19.50
C SER A 192 6.42 21.15 -18.29
N GLN A 193 7.50 20.36 -18.36
CA GLN A 193 8.44 20.12 -17.25
C GLN A 193 9.02 21.41 -16.67
N GLU A 194 9.54 22.30 -17.51
CA GLU A 194 10.14 23.57 -17.06
C GLU A 194 9.12 24.42 -16.27
N LYS A 195 7.89 24.49 -16.77
CA LYS A 195 6.79 25.18 -16.11
C LYS A 195 6.45 24.51 -14.77
N ALA A 196 6.38 23.17 -14.73
CA ALA A 196 6.13 22.41 -13.50
C ALA A 196 7.20 22.69 -12.43
N ILE A 197 8.48 22.66 -12.80
CA ILE A 197 9.60 22.95 -11.88
C ILE A 197 9.52 24.39 -11.36
N SER A 198 9.18 25.35 -12.22
CA SER A 198 9.09 26.76 -11.83
C SER A 198 8.09 27.01 -10.69
N TYR A 199 6.99 26.25 -10.60
CA TYR A 199 6.00 26.39 -9.54
C TYR A 199 6.56 26.04 -8.15
N VAL A 200 7.55 25.16 -8.06
CA VAL A 200 8.13 24.72 -6.79
C VAL A 200 9.45 25.43 -6.47
N THR A 201 10.19 25.92 -7.46
CA THR A 201 11.50 26.57 -7.26
C THR A 201 11.44 28.08 -7.09
N ASN A 202 10.40 28.73 -7.63
CA ASN A 202 10.20 30.18 -7.54
C ASN A 202 9.32 30.56 -6.35
N PHE A 203 9.70 30.14 -5.15
CA PHE A 203 9.03 30.55 -3.93
C PHE A 203 9.70 31.79 -3.32
N ASN A 204 8.87 32.70 -2.83
CA ASN A 204 9.28 33.93 -2.14
C ASN A 204 8.63 33.97 -0.74
N ASN A 205 8.86 35.05 0.00
CA ASN A 205 8.35 35.23 1.37
C ASN A 205 6.80 35.28 1.46
N GLN A 206 6.09 35.35 0.33
CA GLN A 206 4.62 35.38 0.30
C GLN A 206 4.00 33.98 0.22
N ILE A 207 4.80 32.95 -0.06
CA ILE A 207 4.32 31.57 -0.13
C ILE A 207 4.10 31.03 1.28
N LYS A 208 2.89 30.55 1.54
CA LYS A 208 2.50 29.88 2.78
C LYS A 208 2.96 28.43 2.76
N GLY A 209 3.31 27.93 3.95
CA GLY A 209 3.71 26.54 4.12
C GLY A 209 5.15 26.27 3.68
N VAL A 210 6.01 27.28 3.59
CA VAL A 210 7.46 27.08 3.47
C VAL A 210 7.97 26.60 4.83
N THR A 211 7.94 25.29 5.04
CA THR A 211 8.41 24.61 6.25
C THR A 211 9.48 23.60 5.88
N ILE A 212 10.31 23.20 6.85
CA ILE A 212 11.32 22.16 6.64
C ILE A 212 10.69 20.91 6.01
N GLN A 213 9.54 20.45 6.53
CA GLN A 213 8.86 19.26 6.04
C GLN A 213 8.42 19.40 4.58
N ASN A 214 7.82 20.53 4.20
CA ASN A 214 7.35 20.74 2.83
C ASN A 214 8.52 20.91 1.85
N CYS A 215 9.62 21.54 2.28
CA CYS A 215 10.85 21.62 1.49
C CYS A 215 11.49 20.23 1.29
N ILE A 216 11.44 19.35 2.30
CA ILE A 216 11.84 17.95 2.16
C ILE A 216 10.95 17.25 1.13
N GLU A 217 9.62 17.39 1.20
CA GLU A 217 8.70 16.78 0.22
C GLU A 217 8.98 17.25 -1.21
N VAL A 218 9.35 18.52 -1.43
CA VAL A 218 9.77 19.04 -2.74
C VAL A 218 11.07 18.38 -3.21
N LEU A 219 12.08 18.28 -2.35
CA LEU A 219 13.35 17.62 -2.69
C LEU A 219 13.17 16.14 -2.99
N GLU A 220 12.34 15.44 -2.22
CA GLU A 220 11.98 14.05 -2.49
C GLU A 220 11.27 13.91 -3.84
N ALA A 221 10.36 14.82 -4.18
CA ALA A 221 9.70 14.83 -5.48
C ALA A 221 10.69 14.99 -6.65
N MET A 222 11.66 15.89 -6.49
CA MET A 222 12.73 16.08 -7.48
C MET A 222 13.60 14.83 -7.62
N ARG A 223 14.04 14.23 -6.51
CA ARG A 223 14.86 13.00 -6.49
C ARG A 223 14.15 11.78 -7.07
N ASN A 224 12.85 11.65 -6.79
CA ASN A 224 12.03 10.53 -7.29
C ASN A 224 11.70 10.68 -8.78
N GLY A 225 12.02 11.81 -9.41
CA GLY A 225 11.71 12.08 -10.81
C GLY A 225 10.25 12.48 -11.06
N ASP A 226 9.50 12.87 -10.01
CA ASP A 226 8.10 13.30 -10.13
C ASP A 226 7.95 14.58 -10.97
N LEU A 227 9.05 15.31 -11.19
CA LEU A 227 9.16 16.56 -11.96
C LEU A 227 10.15 16.41 -13.13
N GLY A 228 10.51 15.18 -13.50
CA GLY A 228 11.55 14.90 -14.49
C GLY A 228 12.98 15.13 -13.96
N SER A 229 13.97 15.07 -14.86
CA SER A 229 15.37 15.35 -14.51
C SER A 229 15.55 16.84 -14.25
N CYS A 230 15.93 17.19 -13.02
CA CYS A 230 15.98 18.57 -12.54
C CYS A 230 17.15 18.79 -11.56
N ASP A 231 18.31 18.17 -11.81
CA ASP A 231 19.44 18.18 -10.88
C ASP A 231 19.97 19.60 -10.60
N LYS A 232 19.97 20.46 -11.61
CA LYS A 232 20.41 21.86 -11.48
C LYS A 232 19.44 22.66 -10.62
N GLU A 233 18.15 22.51 -10.86
CA GLU A 233 17.08 23.18 -10.15
C GLU A 233 16.98 22.68 -8.71
N MET A 234 17.19 21.38 -8.49
CA MET A 234 17.29 20.77 -7.17
C MET A 234 18.47 21.33 -6.39
N ALA A 235 19.65 21.49 -6.99
CA ALA A 235 20.81 22.09 -6.35
C ALA A 235 20.55 23.55 -5.95
N SER A 236 19.93 24.34 -6.84
CA SER A 236 19.53 25.72 -6.54
C SER A 236 18.49 25.78 -5.41
N PHE A 237 17.48 24.90 -5.43
CA PHE A 237 16.47 24.81 -4.39
C PHE A 237 17.07 24.44 -3.04
N LEU A 238 18.05 23.53 -3.02
CA LEU A 238 18.77 23.12 -1.82
C LEU A 238 19.53 24.29 -1.18
N THR A 239 20.23 25.09 -2.00
CA THR A 239 20.93 26.31 -1.51
C THR A 239 19.93 27.28 -0.87
N LYS A 240 18.79 27.55 -1.51
CA LYS A 240 17.74 28.40 -0.93
C LYS A 240 17.21 27.84 0.40
N CYS A 241 17.00 26.52 0.49
CA CYS A 241 16.55 25.88 1.72
C CYS A 241 17.60 25.96 2.83
N GLN A 242 18.89 25.89 2.49
CA GLN A 242 19.99 26.05 3.45
C GLN A 242 20.04 27.48 4.02
N GLU A 243 19.82 28.50 3.20
CA GLU A 243 19.73 29.90 3.64
C GLU A 243 18.53 30.11 4.58
N LEU A 244 17.38 29.52 4.25
CA LEU A 244 16.15 29.64 5.05
C LEU A 244 16.18 28.82 6.34
N PHE A 245 16.86 27.68 6.33
CA PHE A 245 16.93 26.76 7.47
C PHE A 245 18.40 26.38 7.78
N PRO A 246 19.22 27.30 8.30
CA PRO A 246 20.67 27.08 8.48
C PRO A 246 21.03 25.88 9.36
N TYR A 247 20.15 25.52 10.30
CA TYR A 247 20.38 24.44 11.25
C TYR A 247 19.89 23.07 10.75
N ALA A 248 19.09 23.03 9.69
CA ALA A 248 18.52 21.78 9.17
C ALA A 248 19.59 20.99 8.40
N THR A 249 20.04 19.88 8.99
CA THR A 249 21.08 19.00 8.41
C THR A 249 20.69 18.42 7.05
N VAL A 250 19.39 18.20 6.83
CA VAL A 250 18.84 17.66 5.58
C VAL A 250 19.12 18.52 4.34
N PHE A 251 19.38 19.83 4.53
CA PHE A 251 19.68 20.76 3.44
C PHE A 251 21.18 21.04 3.27
N ARG A 252 22.04 20.49 4.14
CA ARG A 252 23.49 20.64 3.96
C ARG A 252 23.90 19.82 2.75
N GLN A 253 24.59 20.45 1.82
CA GLN A 253 25.40 19.72 0.86
C GLN A 253 26.47 18.96 1.65
N ALA A 254 26.76 17.72 1.26
CA ALA A 254 27.95 17.06 1.76
C ALA A 254 29.11 17.96 1.36
N HIS A 255 29.70 18.67 2.32
CA HIS A 255 30.98 19.29 2.08
C HIS A 255 31.88 18.14 1.62
N GLU A 256 32.43 18.23 0.41
CA GLU A 256 33.73 17.63 0.12
C GLU A 256 34.71 18.28 1.09
N ASN A 257 34.66 17.85 2.35
CA ASN A 257 35.75 18.04 3.25
C ASN A 257 36.89 17.28 2.59
N ASN A 258 37.84 18.01 2.03
CA ASN A 258 39.22 17.58 1.93
C ASN A 258 39.63 17.12 3.33
N VAL A 259 39.31 15.87 3.66
CA VAL A 259 39.91 15.16 4.78
C VAL A 259 41.30 14.83 4.28
N GLY A 260 42.22 15.79 4.42
CA GLY A 260 43.64 15.49 4.51
C GLY A 260 43.83 14.37 5.54
N PRO A 261 44.83 13.49 5.35
CA PRO A 261 44.91 12.22 6.03
C PRO A 261 44.98 12.45 7.54
N THR A 262 43.87 12.18 8.23
CA THR A 262 43.83 12.25 9.68
C THR A 262 44.48 10.96 10.19
N THR A 263 45.80 11.01 10.33
CA THR A 263 46.47 10.12 11.28
C THR A 263 46.00 10.53 12.66
N ASN A 264 45.26 9.64 13.33
CA ASN A 264 45.45 9.37 14.74
C ASN A 264 44.65 8.13 15.11
N SER A 265 45.39 7.02 15.08
CA SER A 265 45.13 5.83 15.86
C SER A 265 44.93 6.22 17.33
N VAL A 266 43.74 5.94 17.86
CA VAL A 266 43.59 5.73 19.30
C VAL A 266 42.98 4.35 19.46
N ALA A 267 43.88 3.40 19.71
CA ALA A 267 43.55 2.05 20.09
C ALA A 267 42.79 2.06 21.42
N ASN A 268 41.56 1.54 21.41
CA ASN A 268 40.91 1.08 22.63
C ASN A 268 41.57 -0.24 23.05
N HIS A 269 42.60 -0.17 23.89
CA HIS A 269 43.09 -1.33 24.61
C HIS A 269 42.32 -1.45 25.92
N VAL A 270 41.54 -2.52 26.06
CA VAL A 270 40.94 -2.92 27.34
C VAL A 270 42.04 -3.68 28.09
N ASP A 271 42.56 -3.08 29.17
CA ASP A 271 43.54 -3.75 30.02
C ASP A 271 42.84 -4.82 30.86
N SER A 272 43.41 -6.02 30.80
CA SER A 272 42.94 -7.21 31.51
C SER A 272 43.46 -7.17 32.95
N LEU A 273 42.57 -7.40 33.92
CA LEU A 273 42.93 -7.63 35.32
C LEU A 273 43.90 -8.84 35.46
N PRO A 274 44.98 -8.75 36.25
CA PRO A 274 45.85 -9.89 36.50
C PRO A 274 45.25 -10.83 37.56
N LYS A 275 45.44 -12.14 37.33
CA LYS A 275 45.21 -13.22 38.30
C LYS A 275 46.39 -13.30 39.29
N GLU A 276 46.02 -13.43 40.57
CA GLU A 276 46.63 -14.20 41.67
C GLU A 276 48.16 -14.28 41.82
N GLU A 277 48.64 -13.79 42.97
CA GLU A 277 49.29 -14.63 43.99
C GLU A 277 48.64 -14.36 45.36
#